data_AF-A0A9E1Y1Q3-F1
#
_entry.id   AF-A0A9E1Y1Q3-F1
#
_cell.length_a   1.000
_cell.length_b   1.000
_cell.length_c   1.000
_cell.angle_alpha   90.00
_cell.angle_beta   90.00
_cell.angle_gamma   90.00
#
_symmetry.space_group_name_H-M   'P 1'
#
loop_
_entity.id
_entity.type
_entity.pdbx_description
1 polymer ?
#
loop_
_entity_poly.entity_id
_entity_poly.type
_entity_poly.pdbx_seq_one_letter_code
_entity_poly.pdbx_strand_id
1 'polypeptide(L)' 'MKLFGGRKPGLVGLDISASAIKLLELSRDDGGYVVESYGVEPLPENTVVEQNIVDVEAVAEAIKRLQAST' A
#
# COMPACT_ATOMS: atom_id res chain seq x y z
N MET A 1 -2.45 -23.46 -26.82
CA MET A 1 -1.49 -23.62 -25.70
C MET A 1 -0.73 -22.31 -25.54
N LYS A 2 -0.94 -21.56 -24.45
CA LYS A 2 -0.24 -20.29 -24.19
C LYS A 2 1.01 -20.63 -23.36
N LEU A 3 2.18 -20.71 -24.02
CA LEU A 3 3.47 -21.06 -23.43
C LEU A 3 4.29 -19.78 -23.20
N PHE A 4 4.28 -19.24 -21.98
CA PHE A 4 5.13 -18.13 -21.53
C PHE A 4 4.68 -16.71 -21.96
N GLY A 5 3.81 -16.12 -21.13
CA GLY A 5 3.79 -14.68 -20.90
C GLY A 5 3.79 -14.48 -19.39
N GLY A 6 4.90 -13.96 -18.84
CA GLY A 6 5.00 -13.72 -17.40
C GLY A 6 3.88 -12.80 -16.93
N ARG A 7 3.19 -13.16 -15.85
CA ARG A 7 2.22 -12.28 -15.20
C ARG A 7 2.96 -10.97 -14.89
N LYS A 8 2.42 -9.83 -15.33
CA LYS A 8 3.03 -8.53 -14.98
C LYS A 8 3.14 -8.47 -13.45
N PRO A 9 4.27 -8.00 -12.90
CA PRO A 9 4.38 -7.80 -11.46
C PRO A 9 3.18 -6.98 -10.97
N GLY A 10 2.58 -7.39 -9.85
CA GLY A 10 1.52 -6.62 -9.20
C GLY A 10 2.00 -5.21 -8.88
N LEU A 11 1.05 -4.28 -8.77
CA LEU A 11 1.30 -2.90 -8.36
C LEU A 11 0.88 -2.76 -6.90
N VAL A 12 1.75 -2.22 -6.05
CA VAL A 12 1.38 -1.78 -4.70
C VAL A 12 1.38 -0.25 -4.66
N GLY A 13 0.25 0.33 -4.29
CA GLY A 13 0.11 1.76 -4.03
C GLY A 13 0.01 2.03 -2.53
N LEU A 14 0.75 3.03 -2.06
CA LEU A 14 0.69 3.54 -0.69
C LEU A 14 0.31 5.02 -0.70
N ASP A 15 -0.81 5.37 -0.08
CA ASP A 15 -1.21 6.74 0.20
C ASP A 15 -0.91 7.08 1.67
N ILE A 16 0.09 7.92 1.89
CA ILE A 16 0.55 8.35 3.21
C ILE A 16 0.01 9.75 3.47
N SER A 17 -0.87 9.87 4.46
CA SER A 17 -1.55 11.12 4.81
C SER A 17 -1.39 11.43 6.30
N ALA A 18 -1.88 12.59 6.76
CA ALA A 18 -1.73 13.03 8.14
C ALA A 18 -2.32 12.06 9.18
N SER A 19 -3.36 11.30 8.83
CA SER A 19 -4.11 10.45 9.77
C SER A 19 -3.95 8.96 9.55
N ALA A 20 -3.55 8.52 8.36
CA ALA A 20 -3.47 7.11 8.03
C ALA A 20 -2.61 6.84 6.79
N ILE A 21 -2.09 5.61 6.73
CA ILE A 21 -1.54 5.00 5.53
C ILE A 21 -2.59 4.07 4.92
N LYS A 22 -2.82 4.17 3.62
CA LYS A 22 -3.72 3.27 2.87
C LYS A 22 -2.91 2.48 1.85
N LEU A 23 -3.11 1.17 1.79
CA LEU A 23 -2.47 0.28 0.82
C LEU A 23 -3.50 -0.28 -0.15
N LEU A 24 -3.12 -0.36 -1.41
CA LEU A 24 -3.86 -1.08 -2.43
C LEU A 24 -2.89 -1.92 -3.27
N GLU A 25 -3.08 -3.24 -3.26
CA GLU A 25 -2.40 -4.14 -4.18
C GLU A 25 -3.32 -4.46 -5.36
N LEU A 26 -2.81 -4.22 -6.57
CA LEU A 26 -3.52 -4.43 -7.81
C LEU A 26 -2.79 -5.45 -8.68
N SER A 27 -3.54 -6.38 -9.26
CA SER A 27 -3.10 -7.18 -10.40
C SER A 27 -3.87 -6.79 -11.66
N ARG A 28 -3.49 -7.41 -12.79
CA ARG A 28 -4.17 -7.22 -14.07
C ARG A 28 -4.42 -8.58 -14.73
N ASP A 29 -5.64 -8.78 -15.19
CA ASP A 29 -6.05 -9.94 -15.98
C ASP A 29 -6.68 -9.49 -17.32
N ASP A 30 -7.27 -10.44 -18.04
CA ASP A 30 -7.95 -10.16 -19.32
C ASP A 30 -9.21 -9.28 -19.15
N GLY A 31 -9.77 -9.19 -17.93
CA GLY A 31 -10.98 -8.44 -17.60
C GLY A 31 -10.72 -7.04 -17.04
N GLY A 32 -9.50 -6.74 -16.56
CA GLY A 32 -9.14 -5.40 -16.09
C GLY A 32 -8.16 -5.40 -14.93
N TYR A 33 -8.29 -4.39 -14.07
CA TYR A 33 -7.57 -4.34 -12.80
C TYR A 33 -8.34 -5.13 -11.74
N VAL A 34 -7.62 -5.91 -10.95
CA VAL A 34 -8.16 -6.67 -9.82
C VAL A 34 -7.53 -6.14 -8.55
N VAL A 35 -8.34 -5.89 -7.52
CA VAL A 35 -7.86 -5.56 -6.18
C VAL A 35 -7.54 -6.86 -5.47
N GLU A 36 -6.26 -7.11 -5.23
CA GLU A 36 -5.77 -8.30 -4.54
C GLU A 36 -5.82 -8.11 -3.03
N SER A 37 -5.42 -6.92 -2.57
CA SER A 37 -5.42 -6.58 -1.15
C SER A 37 -5.63 -5.08 -0.91
N TYR A 38 -6.20 -4.75 0.24
CA TYR A 38 -6.46 -3.39 0.69
C TYR A 38 -6.30 -3.32 2.21
N GLY A 39 -5.61 -2.29 2.69
CA GLY A 39 -5.42 -2.06 4.11
C GLY A 39 -5.41 -0.58 4.46
N VAL A 40 -5.78 -0.28 5.72
CA VAL A 40 -5.64 1.06 6.30
C VAL A 40 -5.03 0.93 7.68
N GLU A 41 -3.96 1.67 7.94
CA GLU A 41 -3.31 1.75 9.25
C GLU A 41 -3.35 3.20 9.73
N PRO A 42 -3.94 3.47 10.91
CA PRO A 42 -3.95 4.80 11.48
C PRO A 42 -2.53 5.25 11.85
N LEU A 43 -2.27 6.54 11.71
CA LEU A 43 -1.06 7.18 12.19
C LEU A 43 -1.35 8.00 13.45
N PRO A 44 -0.41 8.06 14.41
CA PRO A 44 -0.47 9.02 15.50
C PRO A 44 -0.51 10.47 14.98
N GLU A 45 -1.05 11.36 15.81
CA GLU A 45 -1.00 12.79 15.51
C GLU A 45 0.43 13.28 15.35
N ASN A 46 0.63 14.27 14.47
CA ASN A 46 1.92 14.89 14.18
C ASN A 46 2.98 13.95 13.57
N THR A 47 2.65 12.70 13.23
CA THR A 47 3.55 11.80 12.48
C THR A 47 3.80 12.32 11.06
N VAL A 48 2.76 12.88 10.42
CA VAL A 48 2.85 13.55 9.13
C VAL A 48 2.16 14.92 9.25
N VAL A 49 2.88 15.99 8.89
CA VAL A 49 2.41 17.38 9.00
C VAL A 49 2.68 18.09 7.68
N GLU A 50 1.65 18.69 7.07
CA GLU A 50 1.77 19.43 5.80
C GLU A 50 2.52 18.64 4.70
N GLN A 51 2.21 17.35 4.58
CA GLN A 51 2.86 16.40 3.65
C GLN A 51 4.32 16.06 3.95
N ASN A 52 4.88 16.54 5.06
CA ASN A 52 6.19 16.13 5.55
C ASN A 52 6.06 15.00 6.58
N ILE A 53 6.87 13.96 6.43
CA ILE A 53 7.01 12.91 7.45
C ILE A 53 7.91 13.47 8.55
N VAL A 54 7.34 13.63 9.75
CA VAL A 54 8.05 14.15 10.93
C VAL A 54 8.60 13.02 11.79
N ASP A 55 7.83 11.94 11.92
CA ASP A 55 8.23 10.72 12.64
C ASP A 55 8.36 9.55 11.66
N VAL A 56 9.59 9.30 11.22
CA VAL A 56 9.91 8.28 10.22
C VAL A 56 9.70 6.88 10.79
N GLU A 57 10.11 6.65 12.04
CA GLU A 57 9.94 5.38 12.74
C GLU A 57 8.45 5.01 12.87
N ALA A 58 7.59 5.93 13.26
CA ALA A 58 6.14 5.66 13.37
C ALA A 58 5.53 5.28 12.01
N VAL A 59 5.91 5.97 10.92
CA VAL A 59 5.49 5.62 9.55
C VAL A 59 6.01 4.24 9.15
N ALA A 60 7.28 3.93 9.44
CA ALA A 60 7.87 2.65 9.10
C ALA A 60 7.18 1.48 9.82
N GLU A 61 6.89 1.63 11.11
CA GLU A 61 6.15 0.63 11.87
C GLU A 61 4.70 0.48 11.40
N ALA A 62 4.04 1.57 11.01
CA ALA A 62 2.71 1.52 10.43
C ALA A 62 2.70 0.74 9.10
N ILE A 63 3.68 0.97 8.22
CA ILE A 63 3.83 0.21 6.97
C ILE A 63 4.04 -1.29 7.24
N LYS A 64 4.88 -1.64 8.23
CA LYS A 64 5.10 -3.05 8.60
C LYS A 64 3.84 -3.74 9.10
N ARG A 65 3.06 -3.06 9.95
CA ARG A 65 1.77 -3.59 10.44
C ARG A 65 0.80 -3.80 9.29
N LEU A 66 0.71 -2.81 8.40
CA LEU A 66 -0.15 -2.87 7.23
C LEU A 66 0.21 -4.07 6.33
N GLN A 67 1.50 -4.23 5.99
CA GLN A 67 2.00 -5.34 5.19
C GLN A 67 1.70 -6.71 5.83
N ALA A 68 1.80 -6.83 7.15
CA ALA A 68 1.53 -8.10 7.84
C ALA A 68 0.04 -8.49 7.84
N SER A 69 -0.85 -7.52 7.58
CA SER A 69 -2.30 -7.70 7.63
C SER A 69 -2.97 -7.84 6.26
N THR A 70 -2.21 -7.66 5.18
CA THR A 70 -2.65 -7.63 3.78
C THR A 70 -2.02 -8.74 2.97
#